data_AF-M0H8S5-F1
#
_entry.id   AF-M0H8S5-F1
#
_cell.length_a   1.000
_cell.length_b   1.000
_cell.length_c   1.000
_cell.angle_alpha   90.00
_cell.angle_beta   90.00
_cell.angle_gamma   90.00
#
_symmetry.space_group_name_H-M   'P 1'
#
loop_
_entity.id
_entity.type
_entity.pdbx_description
1 polymer ?
#
loop_
_entity_poly.entity_id
_entity_poly.type
_entity_poly.pdbx_seq_one_letter_code
_entity_poly.pdbx_strand_id
1 'polypeptide(L)'
;MSEDDIPGRVRRAFGDHGSFERVDDRTFESVTTPFDGTVSVAAQESGHVEFGVEVRVPMLSAVADDVAPVVEDGWYDTFELRLEDVNGVVAGDHDLDPDVTRAGDEAVVRASFADVNERRGVDDAGAVIDYVEGTFVEGIIPGYDYGEPVTSLIQNARDAAGAGF
;
A
#
# COMPACT_ATOMS: atom_id res chain seq x y z
N MET A 1 9.51 -29.94 3.96
CA MET A 1 9.38 -28.49 3.78
C MET A 1 9.88 -28.25 2.37
N SER A 2 8.96 -28.00 1.44
CA SER A 2 9.35 -27.63 0.08
C SER A 2 10.06 -26.27 0.16
N GLU A 3 11.04 -26.02 -0.70
CA GLU A 3 11.75 -24.73 -0.77
C GLU A 3 10.83 -23.53 -1.05
N ASP A 4 9.55 -23.77 -1.37
CA ASP A 4 8.47 -22.78 -1.60
C ASP A 4 7.64 -22.40 -0.36
N ASP A 5 7.77 -23.08 0.78
CA ASP A 5 6.98 -22.78 1.98
C ASP A 5 7.62 -21.65 2.81
N ILE A 6 6.89 -20.56 3.04
CA ILE A 6 7.34 -19.50 3.94
C ILE A 6 7.47 -20.01 5.38
N PRO A 7 8.42 -19.46 6.17
CA PRO A 7 8.60 -19.89 7.55
C PRO A 7 7.31 -19.72 8.37
N GLY A 8 6.96 -20.72 9.19
CA GLY A 8 5.73 -20.69 9.99
C GLY A 8 5.60 -19.48 10.92
N ARG A 9 6.72 -18.87 11.31
CA ARG A 9 6.75 -17.62 12.08
C ARG A 9 6.15 -16.43 11.30
N VAL A 10 6.41 -16.35 10.00
CA VAL A 10 5.88 -15.30 9.10
C VAL A 10 4.38 -15.44 8.96
N ARG A 11 3.89 -16.66 8.68
CA ARG A 11 2.45 -16.94 8.62
C ARG A 11 1.72 -16.54 9.90
N ARG A 12 2.35 -16.84 11.04
CA ARG A 12 1.80 -16.45 12.34
C ARG A 12 1.82 -14.93 12.52
N ALA A 13 2.85 -14.23 12.09
CA ALA A 13 2.92 -12.77 12.18
C ALA A 13 1.76 -12.10 11.42
N PHE A 14 1.50 -12.50 10.17
CA PHE A 14 0.33 -12.02 9.41
C PHE A 14 -0.99 -12.32 10.13
N GLY A 15 -1.17 -13.55 10.62
CA GLY A 15 -2.38 -13.94 11.34
C GLY A 15 -2.56 -13.21 12.68
N ASP A 16 -1.47 -12.93 13.40
CA ASP A 16 -1.49 -12.18 14.67
C ASP A 16 -1.77 -10.68 14.42
N HIS A 17 -1.35 -10.11 13.27
CA HIS A 17 -1.57 -8.70 12.91
C HIS A 17 -3.05 -8.40 12.57
N GLY A 18 -3.72 -9.32 11.87
CA GLY A 18 -5.16 -9.25 11.60
C GLY A 18 -5.59 -8.27 10.50
N SER A 19 -4.66 -7.54 9.89
CA SER A 19 -4.93 -6.64 8.75
C SER A 19 -4.83 -7.34 7.40
N PHE A 20 -4.50 -8.63 7.39
CA PHE A 20 -4.19 -9.37 6.17
C PHE A 20 -4.92 -10.71 6.12
N GLU A 21 -5.43 -11.04 4.95
CA GLU A 21 -5.94 -12.36 4.61
C GLU A 21 -4.99 -13.09 3.67
N ARG A 22 -4.88 -14.41 3.84
CA ARG A 22 -3.96 -15.21 3.03
C ARG A 22 -4.61 -15.58 1.70
N VAL A 23 -3.99 -15.18 0.60
CA VAL A 23 -4.42 -15.52 -0.77
C VAL A 23 -3.82 -16.86 -1.21
N ASP A 24 -2.51 -17.02 -1.01
CA ASP A 24 -1.78 -18.24 -1.33
C ASP A 24 -0.66 -18.52 -0.30
N ASP A 25 0.25 -19.44 -0.61
CA ASP A 25 1.31 -19.82 0.34
C ASP A 25 2.28 -18.69 0.70
N ARG A 26 2.41 -17.67 -0.15
CA ARG A 26 3.36 -16.55 -0.04
C ARG A 26 2.75 -15.16 -0.23
N THR A 27 1.48 -15.06 -0.58
CA THR A 27 0.79 -13.80 -0.82
C THR A 27 -0.31 -13.57 0.19
N PHE A 28 -0.35 -12.36 0.73
CA PHE A 28 -1.35 -11.88 1.67
C PHE A 28 -1.97 -10.59 1.13
N GLU A 29 -3.28 -10.47 1.22
CA GLU A 29 -4.04 -9.29 0.79
C GLU A 29 -4.44 -8.48 2.01
N SER A 30 -4.28 -7.16 1.94
CA SER A 30 -4.74 -6.25 2.98
C SER A 30 -6.25 -6.14 2.96
N VAL A 31 -6.87 -6.20 4.14
CA VAL A 31 -8.32 -5.99 4.32
C VAL A 31 -8.64 -4.65 5.00
N THR A 32 -7.62 -3.81 5.23
CA THR A 32 -7.78 -2.51 5.88
C THR A 32 -7.90 -1.36 4.90
N THR A 33 -7.46 -1.54 3.66
CA THR A 33 -7.57 -0.57 2.58
C THR A 33 -8.66 -0.99 1.59
N PRO A 34 -9.40 -0.05 0.96
CA PRO A 34 -10.31 -0.39 -0.12
C PRO A 34 -9.61 -0.57 -1.48
N PHE A 35 -8.29 -0.37 -1.53
CA PHE A 35 -7.46 -0.62 -2.70
C PHE A 35 -6.96 -2.06 -2.74
N ASP A 36 -6.51 -2.53 -3.91
CA ASP A 36 -5.87 -3.84 -4.04
C ASP A 36 -4.44 -3.75 -3.51
N GLY A 37 -4.27 -4.01 -2.21
CA GLY A 37 -2.99 -4.05 -1.52
C GLY A 37 -2.55 -5.48 -1.20
N THR A 38 -1.40 -5.90 -1.70
CA THR A 38 -0.86 -7.24 -1.50
C THR A 38 0.58 -7.23 -0.98
N VAL A 39 0.91 -8.23 -0.18
CA VAL A 39 2.25 -8.47 0.35
C VAL A 39 2.67 -9.89 -0.02
N SER A 40 3.68 -9.98 -0.87
CA SER A 40 4.38 -11.21 -1.20
C SER A 40 5.56 -11.41 -0.25
N VAL A 41 5.88 -12.65 0.10
CA VAL A 41 7.01 -12.98 0.97
C VAL A 41 7.92 -14.05 0.39
N ALA A 42 9.22 -13.81 0.49
CA ALA A 42 10.26 -14.75 0.11
C ALA A 42 11.29 -14.93 1.24
N ALA A 43 11.67 -16.18 1.52
CA ALA A 43 12.75 -16.43 2.47
C ALA A 43 14.10 -16.10 1.83
N GLN A 44 14.95 -15.36 2.53
CA GLN A 44 16.31 -15.08 2.12
C GLN A 44 17.33 -15.85 2.98
N GLU A 45 18.59 -15.82 2.55
CA GLU A 45 19.70 -16.35 3.33
C GLU A 45 19.82 -15.62 4.69
N SER A 46 20.49 -16.26 5.65
CA SER A 46 20.72 -15.69 6.99
C SER A 46 19.45 -15.40 7.82
N GLY A 47 18.30 -15.97 7.45
CA GLY A 47 17.06 -15.89 8.22
C GLY A 47 16.23 -14.64 7.98
N HIS A 48 16.64 -13.79 7.03
CA HIS A 48 15.85 -12.65 6.57
C HIS A 48 14.65 -13.13 5.75
N VAL A 49 13.61 -12.30 5.73
CA VAL A 49 12.43 -12.48 4.92
C VAL A 49 12.28 -11.22 4.09
N GLU A 50 12.21 -11.38 2.78
CA GLU A 50 11.86 -10.32 1.85
C GLU A 50 10.35 -10.17 1.81
N PHE A 51 9.91 -8.92 1.89
CA PHE A 51 8.53 -8.48 1.77
C PHE A 51 8.43 -7.64 0.50
N GLY A 52 7.58 -8.05 -0.43
CA GLY A 52 7.25 -7.29 -1.63
C GLY A 52 5.82 -6.78 -1.54
N VAL A 53 5.65 -5.49 -1.34
CA VAL A 53 4.36 -4.79 -1.26
C VAL A 53 3.97 -4.30 -2.65
N GLU A 54 2.76 -4.61 -3.11
CA GLU A 54 2.15 -4.05 -4.31
C GLU A 54 0.80 -3.44 -3.94
N VAL A 55 0.58 -2.16 -4.26
CA VAL A 55 -0.71 -1.48 -4.07
C VAL A 55 -1.17 -0.88 -5.40
N ARG A 56 -2.41 -1.16 -5.78
CA ARG A 56 -3.03 -0.58 -6.97
C ARG A 56 -4.06 0.46 -6.58
N VAL A 57 -3.82 1.68 -7.01
CA VAL A 57 -4.76 2.78 -6.82
C VAL A 57 -5.32 3.22 -8.18
N PRO A 58 -6.60 3.63 -8.25
CA PRO A 58 -7.16 4.15 -9.49
C PRO A 58 -6.47 5.46 -9.90
N MET A 59 -6.33 5.71 -11.19
CA MET A 59 -6.08 7.06 -11.69
C MET A 59 -7.30 7.94 -11.43
N LEU A 60 -7.13 9.27 -11.30
CA LEU A 60 -8.27 10.17 -11.02
C LEU A 60 -9.40 10.04 -12.04
N SER A 61 -9.09 9.90 -13.32
CA SER A 61 -10.07 9.74 -14.40
C SER A 61 -10.85 8.41 -14.35
N ALA A 62 -10.35 7.41 -13.62
CA ALA A 62 -11.04 6.15 -13.41
C ALA A 62 -12.18 6.27 -12.37
N VAL A 63 -12.09 7.27 -11.49
CA VAL A 63 -12.98 7.47 -10.34
C VAL A 63 -13.68 8.83 -10.34
N ALA A 64 -13.39 9.70 -11.29
CA ALA A 64 -14.04 10.99 -11.47
C ALA A 64 -14.21 11.31 -12.96
N ASP A 65 -15.34 11.92 -13.29
CA ASP A 65 -15.63 12.38 -14.65
C ASP A 65 -14.89 13.69 -14.98
N ASP A 66 -14.69 13.93 -16.28
CA ASP A 66 -14.17 15.18 -16.84
C ASP A 66 -12.78 15.62 -16.32
N VAL A 67 -11.98 14.69 -15.80
CA VAL A 67 -10.59 14.96 -15.42
C VAL A 67 -9.77 15.28 -16.66
N ALA A 68 -9.19 16.49 -16.69
CA ALA A 68 -8.34 16.90 -17.80
C ALA A 68 -7.01 16.11 -17.78
N PRO A 69 -6.46 15.69 -18.94
CA PRO A 69 -5.22 14.90 -18.98
C PRO A 69 -4.04 15.55 -18.24
N VAL A 70 -3.89 16.87 -18.34
CA VAL A 70 -2.84 17.62 -17.65
C VAL A 70 -2.98 17.59 -16.12
N VAL A 71 -4.22 17.46 -15.62
CA VAL A 71 -4.50 17.36 -14.19
C VAL A 71 -4.16 15.95 -13.70
N GLU A 72 -4.52 14.94 -14.48
CA GLU A 72 -4.18 13.55 -14.19
C GLU A 72 -2.66 13.33 -14.18
N ASP A 73 -1.95 13.85 -15.18
CA ASP A 73 -0.49 13.78 -15.24
C ASP A 73 0.16 14.47 -14.03
N GLY A 74 -0.26 15.69 -13.71
CA GLY A 74 0.28 16.42 -12.57
C GLY A 74 -0.03 15.76 -11.22
N TRP A 75 -1.21 15.14 -11.09
CA TRP A 75 -1.55 14.34 -9.92
C TRP A 75 -0.63 13.12 -9.80
N TYR A 76 -0.46 12.36 -10.89
CA TYR A 76 0.39 11.17 -10.91
C TYR A 76 1.84 11.51 -10.54
N ASP A 77 2.42 12.54 -11.17
CA ASP A 77 3.79 12.97 -10.90
C ASP A 77 3.96 13.38 -9.42
N THR A 78 2.96 14.05 -8.85
CA THR A 78 3.00 14.45 -7.43
C THR A 78 2.83 13.25 -6.50
N PHE A 79 1.97 12.30 -6.86
CA PHE A 79 1.76 11.07 -6.12
C PHE A 79 3.05 10.23 -6.07
N GLU A 80 3.72 10.06 -7.21
CA GLU A 80 5.03 9.42 -7.30
C GLU A 80 6.08 10.11 -6.41
N LEU A 81 6.23 11.44 -6.52
CA LEU A 81 7.20 12.20 -5.73
C LEU A 81 6.97 12.08 -4.21
N ARG A 82 5.72 12.01 -3.75
CA ARG A 82 5.44 11.84 -2.31
C ARG A 82 5.72 10.43 -1.81
N LEU A 83 5.64 9.44 -2.68
CA LEU A 83 5.92 8.06 -2.30
C LEU A 83 7.41 7.85 -1.99
N GLU A 84 8.30 8.67 -2.55
CA GLU A 84 9.74 8.66 -2.21
C GLU A 84 10.00 8.85 -0.70
N ASP A 85 9.09 9.51 0.03
CA ASP A 85 9.18 9.74 1.49
C ASP A 85 8.68 8.55 2.36
N VAL A 86 8.34 7.40 1.77
CA VAL A 86 7.78 6.22 2.49
C VAL A 86 8.66 5.69 3.62
N ASN A 87 9.98 5.90 3.55
CA ASN A 87 10.90 5.52 4.64
C ASN A 87 10.57 6.22 5.97
N GLY A 88 9.81 7.32 5.95
CA GLY A 88 9.38 8.03 7.15
C GLY A 88 8.30 7.33 8.00
N VAL A 89 7.64 6.28 7.48
CA VAL A 89 6.54 5.59 8.18
C VAL A 89 6.88 4.19 8.69
N VAL A 90 7.97 3.60 8.21
CA VAL A 90 8.41 2.26 8.63
C VAL A 90 9.23 2.33 9.91
N ALA A 91 9.10 1.30 10.76
CA ALA A 91 9.84 1.18 12.01
C ALA A 91 11.23 0.56 11.80
N GLY A 92 11.42 -0.23 10.74
CA GLY A 92 12.72 -0.76 10.33
C GLY A 92 13.60 0.30 9.65
N ASP A 93 14.92 0.13 9.78
CA ASP A 93 15.91 0.92 9.05
C ASP A 93 16.08 0.29 7.65
N HIS A 94 15.05 0.48 6.82
CA HIS A 94 15.02 0.01 5.43
C HIS A 94 15.40 1.15 4.48
N ASP A 95 15.92 0.80 3.32
CA ASP A 95 16.13 1.73 2.20
C ASP A 95 15.07 1.37 1.14
N LEU A 96 13.85 1.84 1.35
CA LEU A 96 12.75 1.65 0.41
C LEU A 96 12.92 2.61 -0.77
N ASP A 97 12.84 2.06 -1.97
CA ASP A 97 12.81 2.78 -3.25
C ASP A 97 11.54 2.35 -3.99
N PRO A 98 10.39 3.01 -3.74
CA PRO A 98 9.13 2.59 -4.35
C PRO A 98 9.11 2.88 -5.85
N ASP A 99 8.76 1.87 -6.64
CA ASP A 99 8.50 1.99 -8.07
C ASP A 99 7.01 2.27 -8.30
N VAL A 100 6.70 3.34 -9.03
CA VAL A 100 5.32 3.71 -9.38
C VAL A 100 5.16 3.63 -10.88
N THR A 101 4.21 2.82 -11.34
CA THR A 101 3.97 2.60 -12.78
C THR A 101 2.50 2.76 -13.14
N ARG A 102 2.23 3.34 -14.31
CA ARG A 102 0.87 3.36 -14.86
C ARG A 102 0.53 2.02 -15.51
N ALA A 103 -0.61 1.46 -15.15
CA ALA A 103 -1.16 0.23 -15.70
C ALA A 103 -2.63 0.43 -16.09
N GLY A 104 -2.86 0.98 -17.29
CA GLY A 104 -4.21 1.31 -17.74
C GLY A 104 -4.79 2.45 -16.90
N ASP A 105 -5.90 2.16 -16.22
CA ASP A 105 -6.63 3.12 -15.38
C ASP A 105 -6.17 3.10 -13.91
N GLU A 106 -5.01 2.47 -13.63
CA GLU A 106 -4.43 2.33 -12.30
C GLU A 106 -2.98 2.84 -12.25
N ALA A 107 -2.57 3.35 -11.09
CA ALA A 107 -1.17 3.47 -10.70
C ALA A 107 -0.81 2.30 -9.77
N VAL A 108 0.26 1.58 -10.10
CA VAL A 108 0.74 0.42 -9.36
C VAL A 108 2.02 0.82 -8.63
N VAL A 109 1.95 0.81 -7.30
CA VAL A 109 3.06 1.10 -6.40
C VAL A 109 3.68 -0.21 -5.97
N ARG A 110 5.00 -0.34 -6.08
CA ARG A 110 5.76 -1.50 -5.62
C ARG A 110 6.89 -1.06 -4.71
N ALA A 111 6.99 -1.69 -3.55
CA ALA A 111 8.11 -1.49 -2.64
C ALA A 111 8.57 -2.84 -2.09
N SER A 112 9.87 -3.00 -1.88
CA SER A 112 10.41 -4.23 -1.31
C SER A 112 11.47 -3.94 -0.26
N PHE A 113 11.48 -4.74 0.79
CA PHE A 113 12.47 -4.66 1.85
C PHE A 113 12.67 -6.03 2.49
N ALA A 114 13.75 -6.19 3.26
CA ALA A 114 14.06 -7.43 3.95
C ALA A 114 14.18 -7.20 5.45
N ASP A 115 13.58 -8.09 6.24
CA ASP A 115 13.65 -8.03 7.70
C ASP A 115 13.90 -9.41 8.31
N VAL A 116 14.72 -9.45 9.36
CA VAL A 116 14.95 -10.66 10.17
C VAL A 116 13.83 -10.90 11.19
N ASN A 117 13.14 -9.84 11.60
CA ASN A 117 11.99 -9.85 12.50
C ASN A 117 10.70 -9.82 11.68
N GLU A 118 10.06 -10.98 11.60
CA GLU A 118 8.84 -11.16 10.82
C GLU A 118 7.68 -10.27 11.27
N ARG A 119 7.59 -9.90 12.56
CA ARG A 119 6.49 -9.05 13.04
C ARG A 119 6.67 -7.62 12.56
N ARG A 120 7.88 -7.08 12.77
CA ARG A 120 8.21 -5.74 12.27
C ARG A 120 8.06 -5.68 10.75
N GLY A 121 8.47 -6.73 10.04
CA GLY A 121 8.29 -6.76 8.58
C GLY A 121 6.82 -6.74 8.14
N VAL A 122 5.93 -7.43 8.85
CA VAL A 122 4.48 -7.36 8.59
C VAL A 122 3.92 -5.98 8.96
N ASP A 123 4.33 -5.42 10.10
CA ASP A 123 3.92 -4.08 10.54
C ASP A 123 4.34 -3.01 9.51
N ASP A 124 5.59 -3.07 9.05
CA ASP A 124 6.16 -2.16 8.04
C ASP A 124 5.45 -2.32 6.68
N ALA A 125 5.11 -3.55 6.28
CA ALA A 125 4.36 -3.79 5.05
C ALA A 125 2.95 -3.17 5.10
N GLY A 126 2.27 -3.27 6.26
CA GLY A 126 0.99 -2.58 6.49
C GLY A 126 1.15 -1.06 6.45
N ALA A 127 2.18 -0.53 7.10
CA ALA A 127 2.47 0.91 7.09
C ALA A 127 2.71 1.46 5.68
N VAL A 128 3.38 0.71 4.79
CA VAL A 128 3.54 1.09 3.38
C VAL A 128 2.18 1.18 2.67
N ILE A 129 1.29 0.20 2.87
CA ILE A 129 -0.06 0.21 2.27
C ILE A 129 -0.87 1.42 2.75
N ASP A 130 -0.87 1.66 4.07
CA ASP A 130 -1.57 2.79 4.68
C ASP A 130 -1.00 4.14 4.18
N TYR A 131 0.31 4.22 3.97
CA TYR A 131 0.96 5.41 3.42
C TYR A 131 0.56 5.69 1.96
N VAL A 132 0.45 4.64 1.14
CA VAL A 132 -0.04 4.76 -0.24
C VAL A 132 -1.49 5.27 -0.25
N GLU A 133 -2.35 4.71 0.60
CA GLU A 133 -3.74 5.18 0.74
C GLU A 133 -3.79 6.64 1.19
N GLY A 134 -3.04 7.01 2.22
CA GLY A 134 -2.96 8.38 2.72
C GLY A 134 -2.49 9.35 1.64
N THR A 135 -1.44 9.00 0.90
CA THR A 135 -0.90 9.80 -0.20
C THR A 135 -1.93 10.00 -1.32
N PHE A 136 -2.71 8.97 -1.65
CA PHE A 136 -3.81 9.08 -2.60
C PHE A 136 -4.85 10.09 -2.10
N VAL A 137 -5.30 9.95 -0.84
CA VAL A 137 -6.31 10.83 -0.22
C VAL A 137 -5.85 12.28 -0.17
N GLU A 138 -4.59 12.54 0.17
CA GLU A 138 -3.98 13.86 0.14
C GLU A 138 -3.88 14.45 -1.27
N GLY A 139 -3.81 13.58 -2.29
CA GLY A 139 -3.80 13.97 -3.70
C GLY A 139 -5.17 14.31 -4.28
N ILE A 140 -6.28 14.07 -3.57
CA ILE A 140 -7.64 14.32 -4.07
C ILE A 140 -7.83 15.80 -4.38
N ILE A 141 -8.27 16.10 -5.61
CA ILE A 141 -8.49 17.47 -6.08
C ILE A 141 -9.94 17.88 -5.83
N PRO A 142 -10.22 18.96 -5.08
CA PRO A 142 -11.57 19.46 -4.88
C PRO A 142 -12.25 19.91 -6.18
N GLY A 143 -13.56 19.71 -6.27
CA GLY A 143 -14.39 20.18 -7.39
C GLY A 143 -14.73 19.10 -8.43
N TYR A 144 -14.17 17.90 -8.30
CA TYR A 144 -14.62 16.72 -9.04
C TYR A 144 -15.62 15.89 -8.23
N ASP A 145 -16.52 15.22 -8.95
CA ASP A 145 -17.46 14.26 -8.38
C ASP A 145 -16.82 12.86 -8.41
N TYR A 146 -16.37 12.38 -7.25
CA TYR A 146 -15.69 11.09 -7.12
C TYR A 146 -16.65 9.95 -6.78
N GLY A 147 -16.50 8.82 -7.47
CA GLY A 147 -17.16 7.55 -7.19
C GLY A 147 -16.42 6.69 -6.15
N GLU A 148 -16.89 5.46 -5.99
CA GLU A 148 -16.23 4.45 -5.15
C GLU A 148 -14.86 4.02 -5.76
N PRO A 149 -13.86 3.67 -4.94
CA PRO A 149 -13.87 3.64 -3.47
C PRO A 149 -13.61 5.01 -2.80
N VAL A 150 -13.30 6.05 -3.59
CA VAL A 150 -12.84 7.36 -3.10
C VAL A 150 -13.87 8.06 -2.22
N THR A 151 -15.17 7.94 -2.53
CA THR A 151 -16.23 8.53 -1.70
C THR A 151 -16.19 8.00 -0.24
N SER A 152 -15.85 6.73 -0.05
CA SER A 152 -15.74 6.09 1.28
C SER A 152 -14.49 6.56 2.02
N LEU A 153 -13.36 6.68 1.32
CA LEU A 153 -12.11 7.22 1.88
C LEU A 153 -12.29 8.65 2.39
N ILE A 154 -12.93 9.52 1.59
CA ILE A 154 -13.21 10.91 1.99
C ILE A 154 -14.12 10.95 3.24
N GLN A 155 -15.10 10.05 3.35
CA GLN A 155 -15.98 9.97 4.53
C GLN A 155 -15.20 9.54 5.77
N ASN A 156 -14.41 8.47 5.68
CA ASN A 156 -13.60 7.97 6.79
C ASN A 156 -12.60 9.04 7.29
N ALA A 157 -11.94 9.75 6.38
CA ALA A 157 -11.00 10.81 6.72
C ALA A 157 -11.70 11.99 7.45
N ARG A 158 -12.93 12.35 7.04
CA ARG A 158 -13.74 13.38 7.72
C ARG A 158 -14.17 12.95 9.11
N ASP A 159 -14.56 11.68 9.28
CA ASP A 159 -14.97 11.15 10.58
C ASP A 159 -13.79 11.10 11.56
N ALA A 160 -12.60 10.70 11.08
CA ALA A 160 -11.37 10.73 11.87
C ALA A 160 -10.98 12.16 12.30
N ALA A 161 -11.11 13.14 11.40
CA ALA A 161 -10.88 14.55 11.72
C ALA A 161 -11.96 15.15 12.64
N GLY A 162 -13.21 14.69 12.54
CA GLY A 162 -14.34 15.14 13.36
C GLY A 162 -14.36 14.57 14.78
N ALA A 163 -13.79 13.39 14.99
CA ALA A 163 -13.67 12.73 16.30
C ALA A 163 -12.58 13.34 17.20
N GLY A 164 -11.82 14.31 16.70
CA GLY A 164 -10.76 15.00 17.43
C GLY A 164 -11.19 16.32 18.09
N PHE A 165 -12.28 16.36 18.88
CA PHE A 165 -12.60 17.48 19.79
C PHE A 165 -13.39 17.05 21.04
#